data_AF-A0A3M1CTK5-F1
#
_entry.id   AF-A0A3M1CTK5-F1
#
_cell.length_a   1.000
_cell.length_b   1.000
_cell.length_c   1.000
_cell.angle_alpha   90.00
_cell.angle_beta   90.00
_cell.angle_gamma   90.00
#
_symmetry.space_group_name_H-M   'P 1'
#
loop_
_entity.id
_entity.type
_entity.pdbx_description
1 polymer ?
#
loop_
_entity_poly.entity_id
_entity_poly.type
_entity_poly.pdbx_seq_one_letter_code
_entity_poly.pdbx_strand_id
1 'polypeptide(L)'
;MLNADINIGKACNNRCRFCSNENPTPAERRWARPEQVREEIELNWKKGARSIGFLGGEPCLYPNLERVIAHARQIGYERISICTNGQLLADRKLLDRLVGAGLTRVAVSIHSHSARLEDYITRRPGSFRAKIDALKNLVRARDTAQLPDGLSLNTVLHGKNVESLREFALYM
;
A
#
# COMPACT_ATOMS: atom_id res chain seq x y z
N MET A 1 12.91 16.10 2.62
CA MET A 1 12.82 15.03 3.63
C MET A 1 13.33 13.75 3.01
N LEU A 2 14.33 13.08 3.61
CA LEU A 2 14.81 11.80 3.10
C LEU A 2 13.77 10.68 3.38
N ASN A 3 13.43 9.91 2.35
CA ASN A 3 12.53 8.76 2.44
C ASN A 3 13.32 7.45 2.39
N ALA A 4 12.94 6.49 3.22
CA ALA A 4 13.39 5.11 3.15
C ALA A 4 12.21 4.19 2.81
N ASP A 5 12.45 3.16 2.01
CA ASP A 5 11.43 2.17 1.68
C ASP A 5 11.87 0.79 2.16
N ILE A 6 10.99 0.10 2.89
CA ILE A 6 11.21 -1.26 3.38
C ILE A 6 10.30 -2.21 2.63
N ASN A 7 10.88 -3.22 2.00
CA ASN A 7 10.14 -4.30 1.36
C ASN A 7 9.87 -5.42 2.38
N ILE A 8 8.60 -5.64 2.72
CA ILE A 8 8.25 -6.60 3.76
C ILE A 8 8.09 -8.05 3.25
N GLY A 9 8.36 -8.30 1.97
CA GLY A 9 8.31 -9.62 1.31
C GLY A 9 7.44 -9.61 0.05
N LYS A 10 7.45 -10.70 -0.74
CA LYS A 10 6.72 -10.78 -2.03
C LYS A 10 5.32 -11.42 -1.95
N ALA A 11 4.82 -11.78 -0.77
CA ALA A 11 3.48 -12.34 -0.65
C ALA A 11 2.39 -11.29 -0.97
N CYS A 12 1.45 -11.66 -1.84
CA CYS A 12 0.39 -10.78 -2.35
C CYS A 12 -0.89 -11.58 -2.63
N ASN A 13 -2.04 -10.94 -2.46
CA ASN A 13 -3.37 -11.49 -2.81
C ASN A 13 -3.77 -11.22 -4.28
N ASN A 14 -2.95 -10.48 -5.04
CA ASN A 14 -3.10 -10.29 -6.49
C ASN A 14 -2.02 -11.05 -7.27
N ARG A 15 -2.25 -11.21 -8.58
CA ARG A 15 -1.28 -11.74 -9.54
C ARG A 15 -1.27 -10.85 -10.78
N CYS A 16 -0.95 -9.57 -10.59
CA CYS A 16 -1.13 -8.58 -11.64
C CYS A 16 -0.29 -8.92 -12.88
N ARG A 17 -0.86 -8.72 -14.07
CA ARG A 17 -0.24 -9.09 -15.36
C ARG A 17 1.04 -8.32 -15.70
N PHE A 18 1.23 -7.17 -15.08
CA PHE A 18 2.41 -6.32 -15.26
C PHE A 18 3.44 -6.49 -14.13
N CYS A 19 3.13 -7.27 -13.09
CA CYS A 19 3.96 -7.31 -11.89
C CYS A 19 5.25 -8.05 -12.16
N SER A 20 6.38 -7.45 -11.78
CA SER A 20 7.69 -8.11 -11.80
C SER A 20 7.79 -9.30 -10.82
N ASN A 21 6.83 -9.43 -9.90
CA ASN A 21 6.72 -10.53 -8.94
C ASN A 21 5.62 -11.52 -9.33
N GLU A 22 5.47 -11.90 -10.61
CA GLU A 22 4.34 -12.75 -11.04
C GLU A 22 4.34 -14.14 -10.37
N ASN A 23 5.52 -14.76 -10.17
CA ASN A 23 5.66 -16.10 -9.63
C ASN A 23 6.80 -16.21 -8.59
N PRO A 24 6.67 -15.56 -7.42
CA PRO A 24 7.69 -15.64 -6.39
C PRO A 24 7.72 -17.06 -5.82
N THR A 25 8.93 -17.59 -5.64
CA THR A 25 9.19 -18.86 -4.97
C THR A 25 8.62 -18.86 -3.55
N PRO A 26 8.39 -20.03 -2.93
CA PRO A 26 7.95 -20.10 -1.53
C PRO A 26 8.87 -19.35 -0.56
N ALA A 27 10.18 -19.34 -0.83
CA ALA A 27 11.15 -18.59 -0.03
C ALA A 27 10.95 -17.08 -0.15
N GLU A 28 10.73 -16.56 -1.35
CA GLU A 28 10.51 -15.13 -1.58
C GLU A 28 9.16 -14.62 -1.08
N ARG A 29 8.18 -15.52 -0.93
CA ARG A 29 6.89 -15.22 -0.29
C ARG A 29 6.97 -15.13 1.22
N ARG A 30 8.08 -15.55 1.84
CA ARG A 30 8.26 -15.38 3.28
C ARG A 30 8.32 -13.90 3.61
N TRP A 31 7.60 -13.53 4.65
CA TRP A 31 7.66 -12.18 5.17
C TRP A 31 9.02 -11.88 5.79
N ALA A 32 9.43 -10.61 5.72
CA ALA A 32 10.55 -10.13 6.50
C ALA A 32 10.26 -10.36 8.00
N ARG A 33 11.28 -10.83 8.74
CA ARG A 33 11.13 -11.01 10.19
C ARG A 33 10.93 -9.63 10.83
N PRO A 34 9.99 -9.48 11.78
CA PRO A 34 9.72 -8.18 12.41
C PRO A 34 10.95 -7.53 13.00
N GLU A 35 11.87 -8.32 13.56
CA GLU A 35 13.13 -7.86 14.14
C GLU A 35 14.02 -7.21 13.07
N GLN A 36 14.13 -7.83 11.89
CA GLN A 36 14.89 -7.28 10.77
C GLN A 36 14.27 -5.99 10.25
N VAL A 37 12.94 -5.92 10.16
CA VAL A 37 12.24 -4.70 9.76
C VAL A 37 12.52 -3.57 10.76
N ARG A 38 12.50 -3.86 12.07
CA ARG A 38 12.82 -2.86 13.11
C ARG A 38 14.26 -2.36 13.00
N GLU A 39 15.22 -3.26 12.80
CA GLU A 39 16.63 -2.90 12.59
C GLU A 39 16.79 -1.99 11.36
N GLU A 40 16.08 -2.27 10.26
CA GLU A 40 16.08 -1.42 9.07
C GLU A 40 15.45 -0.05 9.31
N ILE A 41 14.36 0.04 10.09
CA ILE A 41 13.75 1.31 10.49
C ILE A 41 14.78 2.15 11.27
N GLU A 42 15.42 1.59 12.29
CA GLU A 42 16.41 2.30 13.10
C GLU A 42 17.64 2.73 12.29
N LEU A 43 18.13 1.86 11.40
CA LEU A 43 19.26 2.15 10.54
C LEU A 43 18.97 3.33 9.60
N ASN A 44 17.79 3.34 8.97
CA ASN A 44 17.42 4.44 8.07
C ASN A 44 17.20 5.76 8.82
N TRP A 45 16.66 5.70 10.04
CA TRP A 45 16.56 6.87 10.90
C TRP A 45 17.92 7.50 11.21
N LYS A 46 18.90 6.66 11.59
CA LYS A 46 20.30 7.07 11.83
C LYS A 46 20.97 7.66 10.59
N LYS A 47 20.57 7.21 9.39
CA LYS A 47 20.99 7.78 8.10
C LYS A 47 20.29 9.10 7.73
N GLY A 48 19.37 9.58 8.57
CA GLY A 48 18.68 10.86 8.37
C GLY A 48 17.31 10.75 7.71
N ALA A 49 16.78 9.54 7.49
CA ALA A 49 15.42 9.39 6.98
C ALA A 49 14.40 9.93 8.00
N ARG A 50 13.41 10.67 7.51
CA ARG A 50 12.26 11.18 8.31
C ARG A 50 10.92 10.80 7.70
N SER A 51 10.95 10.25 6.47
CA SER A 51 9.83 9.57 5.84
C SER A 51 10.16 8.08 5.67
N ILE A 52 9.16 7.21 5.84
CA ILE A 52 9.30 5.77 5.60
C ILE A 52 8.09 5.19 4.87
N GLY A 53 8.34 4.28 3.94
CA GLY A 53 7.34 3.53 3.19
C GLY A 53 7.46 2.04 3.42
N PHE A 54 6.34 1.37 3.70
CA PHE A 54 6.26 -0.08 3.69
C PHE A 54 5.67 -0.56 2.36
N LEU A 55 6.49 -1.32 1.63
CA LEU A 55 6.22 -1.85 0.30
C LEU A 55 6.29 -3.38 0.31
N GLY A 56 6.09 -4.01 -0.86
CA GLY A 56 6.35 -5.42 -1.07
C GLY A 56 5.37 -6.03 -2.06
N GLY A 57 4.95 -7.26 -1.80
CA GLY A 57 3.79 -7.86 -2.46
C GLY A 57 2.51 -7.10 -2.11
N GLU A 58 1.90 -7.40 -0.97
CA GLU A 58 0.81 -6.59 -0.41
C GLU A 58 1.08 -6.29 1.07
N PRO A 59 1.37 -5.04 1.45
CA PRO A 59 1.76 -4.75 2.80
C PRO A 59 0.67 -5.05 3.83
N CYS A 60 -0.61 -4.86 3.50
CA CYS A 60 -1.72 -5.11 4.41
C CYS A 60 -1.93 -6.60 4.74
N LEU A 61 -1.21 -7.53 4.09
CA LEU A 61 -1.18 -8.94 4.46
C LEU A 61 -0.10 -9.27 5.50
N TYR A 62 0.85 -8.35 5.76
CA TYR A 62 1.93 -8.61 6.70
C TYR A 62 1.41 -8.59 8.14
N PRO A 63 1.54 -9.70 8.90
CA PRO A 63 0.94 -9.82 10.23
C PRO A 63 1.45 -8.80 11.26
N ASN A 64 2.62 -8.21 11.03
CA ASN A 64 3.24 -7.25 11.95
C ASN A 64 3.22 -5.81 11.42
N LEU A 65 2.45 -5.51 10.35
CA LEU A 65 2.40 -4.17 9.76
C LEU A 65 2.07 -3.08 10.79
N GLU A 66 1.03 -3.31 11.60
CA GLU A 66 0.63 -2.38 12.67
C GLU A 66 1.77 -2.11 13.66
N ARG A 67 2.49 -3.17 14.07
CA ARG A 67 3.62 -3.06 15.02
C ARG A 67 4.79 -2.28 14.45
N VAL A 68 5.13 -2.48 13.18
CA VAL A 68 6.26 -1.78 12.55
C VAL A 68 5.92 -0.32 12.23
N ILE A 69 4.67 -0.01 11.90
CA ILE A 69 4.18 1.38 11.80
C ILE A 69 4.28 2.08 13.15
N ALA A 70 3.78 1.46 14.22
CA ALA A 70 3.88 2.00 15.58
C ALA A 70 5.32 2.23 16.02
N HIS A 71 6.22 1.30 15.68
CA HIS A 71 7.63 1.46 15.98
C HIS A 71 8.28 2.62 15.21
N ALA A 72 8.00 2.77 13.91
CA ALA A 72 8.47 3.92 13.14
C ALA A 72 7.95 5.25 13.73
N ARG A 73 6.69 5.28 14.19
CA ARG A 73 6.13 6.46 14.84
C ARG A 73 6.84 6.79 16.15
N GLN A 74 7.13 5.77 16.97
CA GLN A 74 7.87 5.94 18.23
C GLN A 74 9.30 6.47 18.02
N ILE A 75 9.97 6.04 16.96
CA ILE A 75 11.32 6.52 16.60
C ILE A 75 11.31 8.00 16.20
N GLY A 76 10.18 8.50 15.67
CA GLY A 76 10.01 9.90 15.31
C GLY A 76 9.86 10.15 13.81
N TYR A 77 9.57 9.11 13.00
CA TYR A 77 9.23 9.33 11.60
C TYR A 77 8.03 10.28 11.47
N GLU A 78 8.21 11.33 10.67
CA GLU A 78 7.21 12.37 10.43
C GLU A 78 6.15 11.87 9.46
N ARG A 79 6.59 11.18 8.40
CA ARG A 79 5.73 10.56 7.38
C ARG A 79 5.90 9.05 7.39
N ILE A 80 4.79 8.33 7.54
CA ILE A 80 4.75 6.87 7.51
C ILE A 80 3.71 6.46 6.48
N SER A 81 4.15 5.69 5.48
CA SER A 81 3.34 5.38 4.31
C SER A 81 3.27 3.89 3.99
N ILE A 82 2.19 3.49 3.33
CA ILE A 82 2.06 2.17 2.69
C ILE A 82 1.74 2.33 1.21
N CYS A 83 2.33 1.46 0.39
CA CYS A 83 1.95 1.29 -1.02
C CYS A 83 1.21 -0.04 -1.16
N THR A 84 -0.11 0.02 -1.30
CA THR A 84 -1.02 -1.12 -1.18
C THR A 84 -1.88 -1.28 -2.44
N ASN A 85 -2.34 -2.49 -2.73
CA ASN A 85 -3.42 -2.72 -3.67
C ASN A 85 -4.79 -2.29 -3.11
N GLY A 86 -4.89 -1.90 -1.83
CA GLY A 86 -6.05 -1.27 -1.22
C GLY A 86 -7.18 -2.22 -0.82
N GLN A 87 -7.24 -3.46 -1.31
CA GLN A 87 -8.41 -4.33 -1.10
C GLN A 87 -8.72 -4.57 0.38
N LEU A 88 -7.69 -4.77 1.21
CA LEU A 88 -7.88 -5.03 2.64
C LEU A 88 -8.31 -3.78 3.42
N LEU A 89 -8.09 -2.58 2.89
CA LEU A 89 -8.52 -1.32 3.52
C LEU A 89 -10.03 -1.04 3.33
N ALA A 90 -10.74 -1.90 2.59
CA ALA A 90 -12.19 -1.94 2.62
C ALA A 90 -12.72 -2.34 4.02
N ASP A 91 -11.95 -3.14 4.78
CA ASP A 91 -12.20 -3.35 6.19
C ASP A 91 -11.79 -2.11 6.98
N ARG A 92 -12.79 -1.36 7.45
CA ARG A 92 -12.59 -0.14 8.21
C ARG A 92 -11.81 -0.39 9.50
N LYS A 93 -11.98 -1.53 10.16
CA LYS A 93 -11.27 -1.86 11.41
C LYS A 93 -9.78 -2.02 11.17
N LEU A 94 -9.37 -2.56 10.01
CA LEU A 94 -7.97 -2.62 9.65
C LEU A 94 -7.40 -1.21 9.44
N LEU A 95 -8.08 -0.37 8.66
CA LEU A 95 -7.64 1.01 8.43
C LEU A 95 -7.47 1.79 9.73
N ASP A 96 -8.48 1.73 10.63
CA ASP A 96 -8.44 2.44 11.90
C ASP A 96 -7.27 1.99 12.79
N ARG A 97 -6.93 0.69 12.80
CA ARG A 97 -5.74 0.19 13.49
C ARG A 97 -4.44 0.73 12.91
N LEU A 98 -4.31 0.76 11.59
CA LEU A 98 -3.09 1.26 10.93
C LEU A 98 -2.91 2.78 11.15
N VAL A 99 -3.99 3.55 11.04
CA VAL A 99 -4.02 4.98 11.38
C VAL A 99 -3.68 5.19 12.85
N GLY A 100 -4.30 4.43 13.76
CA GLY A 100 -4.04 4.50 15.20
C GLY A 100 -2.59 4.15 15.57
N ALA A 101 -1.94 3.28 14.79
CA ALA A 101 -0.52 2.97 14.92
C ALA A 101 0.39 4.12 14.44
N GLY A 102 -0.12 5.09 13.69
CA GLY A 102 0.64 6.25 13.20
C GLY A 102 0.85 6.30 11.69
N LEU A 103 0.09 5.54 10.90
CA LEU A 103 0.08 5.68 9.44
C LEU A 103 -0.41 7.08 9.05
N THR A 104 0.35 7.79 8.22
CA THR A 104 0.00 9.16 7.82
C THR A 104 -0.33 9.31 6.34
N ARG A 105 0.12 8.37 5.50
CA ARG A 105 -0.06 8.39 4.03
C ARG A 105 -0.40 7.03 3.45
N VAL A 106 -1.27 7.01 2.45
CA VAL A 106 -1.57 5.79 1.69
C VAL A 106 -1.43 6.05 0.19
N ALA A 107 -0.74 5.16 -0.52
CA ALA A 107 -0.75 5.08 -1.97
C ALA A 107 -1.48 3.80 -2.41
N VAL A 108 -2.58 3.95 -3.14
CA VAL A 108 -3.39 2.82 -3.62
C VAL A 108 -3.07 2.53 -5.09
N SER A 109 -2.67 1.30 -5.39
CA SER A 109 -2.51 0.80 -6.75
C SER A 109 -3.87 0.46 -7.35
N ILE A 110 -4.33 1.23 -8.34
CA ILE A 110 -5.56 0.99 -9.12
C ILE A 110 -5.29 1.39 -10.57
N HIS A 111 -5.77 0.59 -11.52
CA HIS A 111 -5.28 0.58 -12.90
C HIS A 111 -6.37 0.79 -13.96
N SER A 112 -7.64 0.88 -13.55
CA SER A 112 -8.77 1.20 -14.42
C SER A 112 -9.97 1.71 -13.62
N HIS A 113 -10.84 2.47 -14.28
CA HIS A 113 -12.19 2.81 -13.81
C HIS A 113 -13.21 1.70 -14.09
N SER A 114 -12.85 0.68 -14.87
CA SER A 114 -13.72 -0.44 -15.23
C SER A 114 -13.45 -1.64 -14.34
N ALA A 115 -14.48 -2.13 -13.66
CA ALA A 115 -14.38 -3.33 -12.82
C ALA A 115 -13.83 -4.54 -13.58
N ARG A 116 -14.32 -4.75 -14.80
CA ARG A 116 -13.86 -5.84 -15.66
C ARG A 116 -12.38 -5.72 -15.99
N LEU A 117 -11.91 -4.51 -16.33
CA LEU A 117 -10.52 -4.30 -16.73
C LEU A 117 -9.58 -4.39 -15.53
N GLU A 118 -9.95 -3.80 -14.39
CA GLU A 118 -9.17 -3.88 -13.15
C GLU A 118 -9.01 -5.32 -12.66
N ASP A 119 -10.11 -6.09 -12.61
CA ASP A 119 -10.08 -7.49 -12.20
C ASP A 119 -9.26 -8.35 -13.19
N TYR A 120 -9.34 -8.04 -14.49
CA TYR A 120 -8.52 -8.67 -15.52
C TYR A 120 -7.03 -8.37 -15.33
N ILE A 121 -6.67 -7.12 -15.05
CA ILE A 121 -5.29 -6.65 -14.85
C ILE A 121 -4.70 -7.28 -13.57
N THR A 122 -5.45 -7.26 -12.47
CA THR A 122 -5.01 -7.74 -11.15
C THR A 122 -5.12 -9.26 -10.99
N ARG A 123 -5.82 -9.92 -11.92
CA ARG A 123 -6.20 -11.34 -11.88
C ARG A 123 -6.91 -11.72 -10.58
N ARG A 124 -7.77 -10.82 -10.09
CA ARG A 124 -8.49 -10.95 -8.84
C ARG A 124 -9.93 -10.47 -9.01
N PRO A 125 -10.92 -11.39 -9.10
CA PRO A 125 -12.32 -11.01 -9.14
C PRO A 125 -12.74 -10.21 -7.91
N GLY A 126 -13.52 -9.16 -8.10
CA GLY A 126 -13.97 -8.25 -7.04
C GLY A 126 -12.92 -7.23 -6.57
N SER A 127 -11.73 -7.21 -7.19
CA SER A 127 -10.63 -6.31 -6.86
C SER A 127 -11.05 -4.85 -6.98
N PHE A 128 -11.70 -4.48 -8.08
CA PHE A 128 -12.16 -3.10 -8.28
C PHE A 128 -13.12 -2.64 -7.18
N ARG A 129 -14.15 -3.43 -6.87
CA ARG A 129 -15.15 -3.07 -5.86
C ARG A 129 -14.51 -2.86 -4.50
N ALA A 130 -13.65 -3.79 -4.07
CA ALA A 130 -12.92 -3.66 -2.80
C ALA A 130 -12.03 -2.41 -2.77
N LYS A 131 -11.36 -2.07 -3.89
CA LYS A 131 -10.56 -0.85 -3.98
C LYS A 131 -11.40 0.42 -3.90
N ILE A 132 -12.55 0.47 -4.56
CA ILE A 132 -13.46 1.63 -4.46
C ILE A 132 -13.98 1.80 -3.02
N ASP A 133 -14.34 0.71 -2.35
CA ASP A 133 -14.77 0.76 -0.95
C ASP A 133 -13.64 1.22 -0.02
N ALA A 134 -12.41 0.74 -0.26
CA ALA A 134 -11.21 1.22 0.43
C ALA A 134 -10.94 2.71 0.19
N LEU A 135 -11.08 3.20 -1.05
CA LEU A 135 -10.88 4.61 -1.38
C LEU A 135 -11.90 5.50 -0.67
N LYS A 136 -13.17 5.07 -0.56
CA LYS A 136 -14.17 5.79 0.24
C LYS A 136 -13.76 5.89 1.72
N ASN A 137 -13.23 4.81 2.29
CA ASN A 137 -12.74 4.82 3.67
C ASN A 137 -11.52 5.77 3.83
N LEU A 138 -10.58 5.72 2.89
CA LEU A 138 -9.38 6.55 2.90
C LEU A 138 -9.67 8.04 2.71
N VAL A 139 -10.61 8.37 1.82
CA VAL A 139 -11.10 9.76 1.64
C VAL A 139 -11.70 10.28 2.94
N ARG A 140 -12.57 9.49 3.59
CA ARG A 140 -13.14 9.87 4.89
C ARG A 140 -12.05 10.08 5.95
N ALA A 141 -11.08 9.17 6.05
CA ALA A 141 -9.98 9.27 7.00
C ALA A 141 -9.16 10.56 6.75
N ARG A 142 -8.82 10.85 5.49
CA ARG A 142 -8.14 12.09 5.07
C ARG A 142 -8.96 13.33 5.46
N ASP A 143 -10.24 13.36 5.15
CA ASP A 143 -11.11 14.51 5.40
C ASP A 143 -11.29 14.78 6.91
N THR A 144 -11.14 13.74 7.74
CA THR A 144 -11.06 13.84 9.21
C THR A 144 -9.64 14.00 9.76
N ALA A 145 -8.68 14.40 8.92
CA ALA A 145 -7.27 14.64 9.25
C ALA A 145 -6.50 13.43 9.84
N GLN A 146 -7.02 12.21 9.66
CA GLN A 146 -6.36 10.98 10.11
C GLN A 146 -5.19 10.55 9.21
N LEU A 147 -5.15 11.04 7.97
CA LEU A 147 -4.05 10.85 7.01
C LEU A 147 -3.45 12.21 6.61
N PRO A 148 -2.68 12.86 7.49
CA PRO A 148 -2.22 14.23 7.28
C PRO A 148 -1.23 14.37 6.11
N ASP A 149 -0.55 13.29 5.71
CA ASP A 149 0.32 13.26 4.53
C ASP A 149 -0.40 12.80 3.24
N GLY A 150 -1.71 12.63 3.33
CA GLY A 150 -2.63 12.48 2.21
C GLY A 150 -2.76 11.07 1.64
N LEU A 151 -3.49 11.03 0.53
CA LEU A 151 -3.85 9.84 -0.23
C LEU A 151 -3.40 10.05 -1.69
N SER A 152 -2.82 9.04 -2.32
CA SER A 152 -2.55 9.05 -3.76
C SER A 152 -2.98 7.76 -4.45
N LEU A 153 -3.20 7.84 -5.75
CA LEU A 153 -3.40 6.69 -6.62
C LEU A 153 -2.15 6.47 -7.47
N ASN A 154 -1.73 5.21 -7.59
CA ASN A 154 -0.66 4.81 -8.49
C ASN A 154 -1.23 3.91 -9.58
N THR A 155 -1.02 4.28 -10.85
CA THR A 155 -1.42 3.47 -11.99
C THR A 155 -0.20 3.08 -12.83
N VAL A 156 -0.11 1.81 -13.20
CA VAL A 156 0.87 1.34 -14.19
C VAL A 156 0.18 1.40 -15.54
N LEU A 157 0.67 2.26 -16.43
CA LEU A 157 0.18 2.35 -17.80
C LEU A 157 0.80 1.24 -18.65
N HIS A 158 -0.04 0.55 -19.41
CA HIS A 158 0.37 -0.45 -20.38
C HIS A 158 -0.66 -0.56 -21.50
N GLY A 159 -0.36 -1.35 -22.54
CA GLY A 159 -1.19 -1.47 -23.74
C GLY A 159 -2.60 -2.07 -23.56
N LYS A 160 -3.08 -2.25 -22.32
CA LYS A 160 -4.47 -2.66 -22.03
C LYS A 160 -5.27 -1.59 -21.30
N ASN A 161 -4.66 -0.55 -20.75
CA ASN A 161 -5.36 0.54 -20.04
C ASN A 161 -5.02 1.95 -20.54
N VAL A 162 -3.98 2.11 -21.38
CA VAL A 162 -3.55 3.43 -21.87
C VAL A 162 -4.65 4.17 -22.64
N GLU A 163 -5.45 3.46 -23.45
CA GLU A 163 -6.57 4.05 -24.20
C GLU A 163 -7.69 4.56 -23.28
N SER A 164 -7.80 3.99 -22.08
CA SER A 164 -8.83 4.30 -21.08
C SER A 164 -8.37 5.31 -20.01
N LEU A 165 -7.20 5.92 -20.20
CA LEU A 165 -6.55 6.77 -19.19
C LEU A 165 -7.36 8.04 -18.92
N ARG A 166 -7.96 8.64 -19.96
CA ARG A 166 -8.75 9.86 -19.82
C ARG A 166 -9.99 9.60 -18.97
N GLU A 167 -10.73 8.55 -19.29
CA GLU A 167 -11.92 8.13 -18.56
C GLU A 167 -11.57 7.73 -17.13
N PHE A 168 -10.42 7.07 -16.94
CA PHE A 168 -9.91 6.76 -15.62
C PHE A 168 -9.64 8.02 -14.78
N ALA A 169 -8.97 9.02 -15.35
CA ALA A 169 -8.68 10.28 -14.66
C ALA A 169 -9.95 11.10 -14.35
N LEU A 170 -10.99 11.03 -15.18
CA LEU A 170 -12.27 11.70 -14.94
C LEU A 170 -13.14 11.00 -13.90
N TYR A 171 -12.99 9.69 -13.75
CA TYR A 171 -13.76 8.90 -12.79
C TYR A 171 -13.26 9.05 -11.35
N MET A 172 -11.95 9.17 -11.17
CA MET A 172 -11.28 9.21 -9.86
C MET A 172 -11.35 10.60 -9.23
#